data_AF-A0A5B9M9T9-F1
#
_entry.id   AF-A0A5B9M9T9-F1
#
_cell.length_a   1.000
_cell.length_b   1.000
_cell.length_c   1.000
_cell.angle_alpha   90.00
_cell.angle_beta   90.00
_cell.angle_gamma   90.00
#
_symmetry.space_group_name_H-M   'P 1'
#
loop_
_entity.id
_entity.type
_entity.pdbx_description
1 polymer ?
#
loop_
_entity_poly.entity_id
_entity_poly.type
_entity_poly.pdbx_seq_one_letter_code
_entity_poly.pdbx_strand_id
1 'polypeptide(L)'
;MSLAKRMEEFVRACFSGIWITSHEHVDAIDEISQLCQREGWRMASWNIAAGLRCGGQTVEQDVSDPLAAVGVASLLSEDDQTTVVVLENFHRFLQSAEIIQAIAHQVITGKQTRTILVVLAPIVQLPVELEKLFVVIDHELPSRQQLREIAAAIATEPGEQPEEAQFERVLDAATGLTRFEAENAFALSLVRDNRLTAETLWQQKSQMLTKAGTLQLYRGNADFSALGGLASLKAFTRRSLLRSSQLNKLVRPRGVLLLSPPGCGKSEFCKALGKEVGRPVLQLDVGSLMGSLVGQSEERTRQALQIVDAMAPCVLMLDEAEKAFSGVGGSGSNDSGVSSRMFGTFLSWLNDHESDVFVVCTSNDASKLPPEFSRSERFDGVFFVDLPGREQKDTIWSLYLELFALPPDQRKPADDNWTGAEIRACCRLAALLDVPVVQAASNVVPVAVTSAESIERLRKWASGRCLDADQSGIYQHRPKRRASRHGVSRSEPSEN
;
A
#
# COMPACT_ATOMS: atom_id res chain seq x y z
N MET A 1 -0.42 7.00 -20.40
CA MET A 1 -0.41 7.30 -21.86
C MET A 1 0.15 6.04 -22.51
N SER A 2 -0.52 5.43 -23.49
CA SER A 2 -0.16 4.07 -23.94
C SER A 2 1.31 3.97 -24.38
N LEU A 3 1.92 2.81 -24.14
CA LEU A 3 3.31 2.53 -24.49
C LEU A 3 3.55 2.81 -25.97
N ALA A 4 2.62 2.41 -26.84
CA ALA A 4 2.69 2.65 -28.27
C ALA A 4 2.85 4.12 -28.62
N LYS A 5 2.11 5.02 -27.97
CA LYS A 5 2.18 6.45 -28.28
C LYS A 5 3.53 7.05 -27.87
N ARG A 6 4.02 6.73 -26.67
CA ARG A 6 5.33 7.20 -26.19
C ARG A 6 6.45 6.66 -27.09
N MET A 7 6.38 5.37 -27.42
CA MET A 7 7.37 4.76 -28.30
C MET A 7 7.35 5.37 -29.70
N GLU A 8 6.16 5.66 -30.25
CA GLU A 8 6.02 6.33 -31.54
C GLU A 8 6.71 7.70 -31.55
N GLU A 9 6.51 8.52 -30.52
CA GLU A 9 7.14 9.82 -30.36
C GLU A 9 8.68 9.70 -30.33
N PHE A 10 9.23 8.76 -29.57
CA PHE A 10 10.67 8.56 -29.47
C PHE A 10 11.29 8.01 -30.76
N VAL A 11 10.63 7.03 -31.40
CA VAL A 11 11.09 6.45 -32.67
C VAL A 11 11.07 7.52 -33.77
N ARG A 12 10.00 8.32 -33.88
CA ARG A 12 9.92 9.45 -34.83
C ARG A 12 10.95 10.55 -34.55
N ALA A 13 11.32 10.74 -33.29
CA ALA A 13 12.40 11.63 -32.88
C ALA A 13 13.81 11.03 -33.02
N CYS A 14 13.94 9.85 -33.65
CA CYS A 14 15.19 9.14 -33.92
C CYS A 14 15.98 8.77 -32.64
N PHE A 15 15.27 8.49 -31.53
CA PHE A 15 15.88 7.80 -30.40
C PHE A 15 16.10 6.34 -30.77
N SER A 16 17.33 5.89 -30.63
CA SER A 16 17.79 4.55 -31.02
C SER A 16 18.01 3.60 -29.84
N GLY A 17 17.89 4.10 -28.60
CA GLY A 17 17.98 3.32 -27.37
C GLY A 17 16.76 3.58 -26.49
N ILE A 18 15.92 2.58 -26.33
CA ILE A 18 14.71 2.62 -25.52
C ILE A 18 14.74 1.47 -24.51
N TRP A 19 14.50 1.78 -23.24
CA TRP A 19 14.33 0.80 -22.19
C TRP A 19 12.88 0.78 -21.75
N ILE A 20 12.24 -0.38 -21.82
CA ILE A 20 10.85 -0.56 -21.40
C ILE A 20 10.83 -1.38 -20.11
N THR A 21 10.38 -0.74 -19.03
CA THR A 21 10.09 -1.39 -17.75
C THR A 21 8.75 -2.11 -17.86
N SER A 22 8.77 -3.44 -17.99
CA SER A 22 7.56 -4.25 -18.10
C SER A 22 7.70 -5.56 -17.33
N HIS A 23 6.67 -5.90 -16.56
CA HIS A 23 6.49 -7.24 -15.98
C HIS A 23 5.74 -8.19 -16.93
N GLU A 24 5.23 -7.67 -18.05
CA GLU A 24 4.43 -8.37 -19.06
C GLU A 24 5.09 -8.24 -20.43
N HIS A 25 6.09 -9.09 -20.66
CA HIS A 25 6.88 -9.00 -21.88
C HIS A 25 6.05 -9.29 -23.13
N VAL A 26 5.13 -10.25 -23.03
CA VAL A 26 4.26 -10.66 -24.13
C VAL A 26 3.37 -9.49 -24.58
N ASP A 27 2.70 -8.83 -23.65
CA ASP A 27 1.83 -7.69 -23.98
C ASP A 27 2.57 -6.51 -24.55
N ALA A 28 3.71 -6.15 -23.95
CA ALA A 28 4.51 -5.07 -24.47
C ALA A 28 5.04 -5.39 -25.88
N ILE A 29 5.41 -6.64 -26.15
CA ILE A 29 5.78 -7.11 -27.51
C ILE A 29 4.59 -7.01 -28.47
N ASP A 30 3.39 -7.40 -28.06
CA ASP A 30 2.19 -7.32 -28.89
C ASP A 30 1.82 -5.87 -29.20
N GLU A 31 1.89 -4.96 -28.23
CA GLU A 31 1.65 -3.52 -28.44
C GLU A 31 2.72 -2.91 -29.37
N ILE A 32 3.99 -3.28 -29.20
CA ILE A 32 5.08 -2.88 -30.10
C ILE A 32 4.85 -3.42 -31.51
N SER A 33 4.37 -4.67 -31.63
CA SER A 33 4.10 -5.31 -32.92
C SER A 33 2.96 -4.61 -33.66
N GLN A 34 1.87 -4.30 -32.97
CA GLN A 34 0.75 -3.54 -33.53
C GLN A 34 1.18 -2.14 -33.99
N LEU A 35 2.02 -1.46 -33.20
CA LEU A 35 2.60 -0.17 -33.59
C LEU A 35 3.47 -0.30 -34.84
N CYS A 36 4.36 -1.30 -34.89
CA CYS A 36 5.22 -1.53 -36.05
C CYS A 36 4.39 -1.83 -37.31
N GLN A 37 3.33 -2.63 -37.20
CA GLN A 37 2.41 -2.90 -38.32
C GLN A 37 1.69 -1.63 -38.81
N ARG A 38 1.21 -0.79 -37.88
CA ARG A 38 0.52 0.47 -38.20
C ARG A 38 1.42 1.46 -38.93
N GLU A 39 2.67 1.58 -38.47
CA GLU A 39 3.64 2.53 -39.02
C GLU A 39 4.47 1.96 -40.18
N GLY A 40 4.29 0.68 -40.52
CA GLY A 40 5.05 -0.02 -41.56
C GLY A 40 6.52 -0.25 -41.19
N TRP A 41 6.84 -0.36 -39.90
CA TRP A 41 8.19 -0.64 -39.40
C TRP A 41 8.45 -2.14 -39.35
N ARG A 42 9.73 -2.52 -39.50
CA ARG A 42 10.16 -3.90 -39.28
C ARG A 42 10.36 -4.14 -37.80
N MET A 43 9.98 -5.33 -37.33
CA MET A 43 10.17 -5.75 -35.95
C MET A 43 10.92 -7.08 -35.91
N ALA A 44 11.95 -7.11 -35.06
CA ALA A 44 12.60 -8.33 -34.63
C ALA A 44 12.56 -8.43 -33.11
N SER A 45 12.40 -9.64 -32.56
CA SER A 45 12.49 -9.91 -31.13
C SER A 45 13.53 -10.99 -30.86
N TRP A 46 14.24 -10.85 -29.75
CA TRP A 46 15.22 -11.80 -29.30
C TRP A 46 14.99 -12.17 -27.83
N ASN A 47 15.06 -13.45 -27.54
CA ASN A 47 15.23 -13.96 -26.18
C ASN A 47 16.18 -15.16 -26.16
N ILE A 48 16.78 -15.42 -25.01
CA ILE A 48 17.80 -16.47 -24.86
C ILE A 48 17.28 -17.88 -25.22
N ALA A 49 15.98 -18.14 -25.04
CA ALA A 49 15.39 -19.45 -25.24
C ALA A 49 15.01 -19.72 -26.70
N ALA A 50 14.59 -18.69 -27.43
CA ALA A 50 14.05 -18.79 -28.78
C ALA A 50 14.96 -18.19 -29.86
N GLY A 51 16.06 -17.53 -29.48
CA GLY A 51 16.93 -16.81 -30.39
C GLY A 51 16.24 -15.61 -31.03
N LEU A 52 16.71 -15.22 -32.22
CA LEU A 52 16.17 -14.09 -32.97
C LEU A 52 14.98 -14.50 -33.84
N ARG A 53 13.89 -13.74 -33.75
CA ARG A 53 12.69 -13.88 -34.58
C ARG A 53 12.42 -12.60 -35.34
N CYS A 54 12.11 -12.71 -36.63
CA CYS A 54 11.73 -11.59 -37.49
C CYS A 54 10.39 -11.91 -38.17
N GLY A 55 9.39 -11.04 -38.02
CA GLY A 55 8.07 -11.28 -38.61
C GLY A 55 7.38 -12.59 -38.19
N GLY A 56 7.69 -13.11 -37.00
CA GLY A 56 7.16 -14.39 -36.49
C GLY A 56 7.88 -15.65 -37.00
N GLN A 57 8.86 -15.52 -37.89
CA GLN A 57 9.71 -16.62 -38.32
C GLN A 57 11.04 -16.62 -37.58
N THR A 58 11.51 -17.81 -37.20
CA THR A 58 12.86 -17.99 -36.64
C THR A 58 13.87 -17.76 -37.75
N VAL A 59 14.82 -16.85 -37.53
CA VAL A 59 15.94 -16.70 -38.44
C VAL A 59 16.82 -17.94 -38.26
N GLU A 60 17.10 -18.69 -39.33
CA GLU A 60 17.80 -20.00 -39.30
C GLU A 60 19.24 -19.97 -38.73
N GLN A 61 19.74 -18.80 -38.32
CA GLN A 61 21.02 -18.68 -37.65
C GLN A 61 20.85 -18.87 -36.15
N ASP A 62 21.72 -19.70 -35.57
CA ASP A 62 21.80 -20.09 -34.17
C ASP A 62 22.23 -18.89 -33.28
N VAL A 63 21.44 -17.80 -33.29
CA VAL A 63 21.71 -16.55 -32.57
C VAL A 63 21.12 -16.66 -31.15
N SER A 64 21.51 -17.70 -30.41
CA SER A 64 21.26 -17.75 -28.95
C SER A 64 22.28 -16.91 -28.17
N ASP A 65 23.39 -16.52 -28.82
CA ASP A 65 24.41 -15.66 -28.23
C ASP A 65 23.93 -14.19 -28.11
N PRO A 66 23.93 -13.61 -26.90
CA PRO A 66 23.53 -12.23 -26.69
C PRO A 66 24.35 -11.21 -27.49
N LEU A 67 25.66 -11.43 -27.68
CA LEU A 67 26.50 -10.50 -28.42
C LEU A 67 26.13 -10.49 -29.91
N ALA A 68 25.94 -11.68 -30.49
CA ALA A 68 25.46 -11.84 -31.85
C ALA A 68 24.08 -11.15 -32.05
N ALA A 69 23.16 -11.26 -31.08
CA ALA A 69 21.85 -10.63 -31.13
C ALA A 69 21.90 -9.11 -31.30
N VAL A 70 22.84 -8.43 -30.62
CA VAL A 70 23.06 -6.98 -30.78
C VAL A 70 23.60 -6.65 -32.17
N GLY A 71 24.44 -7.51 -32.73
CA GLY A 71 25.02 -7.35 -34.07
C GLY A 71 24.01 -7.48 -35.22
N VAL A 72 22.96 -8.29 -35.06
CA VAL A 72 21.96 -8.49 -36.13
C VAL A 72 21.16 -7.22 -36.45
N ALA A 73 21.08 -6.29 -35.52
CA ALA A 73 20.47 -4.98 -35.72
C ALA A 73 21.12 -4.19 -36.89
N SER A 74 22.39 -4.46 -37.20
CA SER A 74 23.10 -3.88 -38.36
C SER A 74 22.86 -4.61 -39.68
N LEU A 75 22.40 -5.86 -39.65
CA LEU A 75 22.12 -6.67 -40.85
C LEU A 75 20.71 -6.44 -41.40
N LEU A 76 19.78 -5.99 -40.55
CA LEU A 76 18.38 -5.78 -40.94
C LEU A 76 18.11 -4.40 -41.59
N SER A 77 19.11 -3.52 -41.67
CA SER A 77 18.96 -2.11 -42.09
C SER A 77 19.06 -1.87 -43.60
N GLU A 78 18.94 -2.91 -44.45
CA GLU A 78 19.26 -2.81 -45.89
C GLU A 78 18.28 -1.95 -46.73
N ASP A 79 17.10 -1.57 -46.21
CA ASP A 79 16.00 -1.00 -47.03
C ASP A 79 15.51 0.43 -46.65
N ASP A 80 16.29 1.24 -45.92
CA ASP A 80 15.90 2.61 -45.45
C ASP A 80 14.60 2.68 -44.59
N GLN A 81 14.05 1.50 -44.26
CA GLN A 81 12.91 1.30 -43.37
C GLN A 81 13.35 1.27 -41.91
N THR A 82 12.56 1.91 -41.05
CA THR A 82 12.76 1.86 -39.60
C THR A 82 12.64 0.41 -39.10
N THR A 83 13.64 -0.02 -38.32
CA THR A 83 13.68 -1.36 -37.73
C THR A 83 13.73 -1.27 -36.21
N VAL A 84 12.82 -1.98 -35.54
CA VAL A 84 12.75 -2.08 -34.08
C VAL A 84 13.22 -3.45 -33.65
N VAL A 85 14.27 -3.51 -32.83
CA VAL A 85 14.84 -4.75 -32.29
C VAL A 85 14.55 -4.81 -30.80
N VAL A 86 13.69 -5.75 -30.39
CA VAL A 86 13.28 -5.95 -28.99
C VAL A 86 14.12 -7.05 -28.35
N LEU A 87 14.87 -6.71 -27.31
CA LEU A 87 15.70 -7.62 -26.54
C LEU A 87 15.04 -7.92 -25.19
N GLU A 88 14.53 -9.13 -25.02
CA GLU A 88 13.85 -9.55 -23.80
C GLU A 88 14.85 -9.91 -22.69
N ASN A 89 14.62 -9.40 -21.48
CA ASN A 89 15.41 -9.67 -20.29
C ASN A 89 16.92 -9.40 -20.44
N PHE A 90 17.30 -8.51 -21.37
CA PHE A 90 18.70 -8.31 -21.73
C PHE A 90 19.55 -7.69 -20.60
N HIS A 91 18.90 -7.07 -19.61
CA HIS A 91 19.52 -6.57 -18.38
C HIS A 91 20.41 -7.61 -17.67
N ARG A 92 20.13 -8.91 -17.84
CA ARG A 92 20.92 -10.00 -17.25
C ARG A 92 22.32 -10.15 -17.86
N PHE A 93 22.55 -9.65 -19.08
CA PHE A 93 23.82 -9.79 -19.79
C PHE A 93 24.69 -8.53 -19.71
N LEU A 94 24.18 -7.46 -19.09
CA LEU A 94 24.87 -6.16 -18.94
C LEU A 94 25.99 -6.17 -17.88
N GLN A 95 26.55 -7.34 -17.57
CA GLN A 95 27.78 -7.48 -16.78
C GLN A 95 29.01 -7.64 -17.66
N SER A 96 28.84 -7.98 -18.94
CA SER A 96 29.94 -8.13 -19.89
C SER A 96 30.28 -6.80 -20.56
N ALA A 97 31.54 -6.38 -20.47
CA ALA A 97 32.04 -5.17 -21.11
C ALA A 97 31.87 -5.20 -22.64
N GLU A 98 32.01 -6.39 -23.26
CA GLU A 98 31.84 -6.56 -24.71
C GLU A 98 30.41 -6.27 -25.15
N ILE A 99 29.43 -6.76 -24.37
CA ILE A 99 28.00 -6.55 -24.64
C ILE A 99 27.61 -5.09 -24.42
N ILE A 100 28.10 -4.48 -23.35
CA ILE A 100 27.88 -3.05 -23.07
C ILE A 100 28.40 -2.21 -24.24
N GLN A 101 29.62 -2.48 -24.70
CA GLN A 101 30.24 -1.77 -25.82
C GLN A 101 29.46 -1.99 -27.13
N ALA A 102 29.01 -3.22 -27.39
CA ALA A 102 28.21 -3.54 -28.58
C ALA A 102 26.88 -2.78 -28.59
N ILE A 103 26.17 -2.72 -27.45
CA ILE A 103 24.93 -1.96 -27.32
C ILE A 103 25.19 -0.47 -27.53
N ALA A 104 26.21 0.09 -26.87
CA ALA A 104 26.53 1.51 -26.99
C ALA A 104 26.81 1.88 -28.47
N HIS A 105 27.60 1.06 -29.16
CA HIS A 105 27.87 1.22 -30.58
C HIS A 105 26.60 1.14 -31.41
N GLN A 106 25.76 0.11 -31.19
CA GLN A 106 24.52 -0.10 -31.94
C GLN A 106 23.50 1.03 -31.75
N VAL A 107 23.38 1.59 -30.55
CA VAL A 107 22.50 2.74 -30.29
C VAL A 107 23.04 3.98 -31.02
N ILE A 108 24.35 4.20 -31.05
CA ILE A 108 24.92 5.36 -31.75
C ILE A 108 24.75 5.23 -33.27
N THR A 109 25.09 4.07 -33.85
CA THR A 109 24.95 3.82 -35.29
C THR A 109 23.49 3.73 -35.74
N GLY A 110 22.62 3.24 -34.86
CA GLY A 110 21.16 3.13 -35.04
C GLY A 110 20.49 4.43 -35.45
N LYS A 111 21.05 5.59 -35.05
CA LYS A 111 20.54 6.91 -35.48
C LYS A 111 20.66 7.16 -36.98
N GLN A 112 21.69 6.59 -37.61
CA GLN A 112 21.94 6.73 -39.05
C GLN A 112 21.20 5.67 -39.86
N THR A 113 21.10 4.46 -39.31
CA THR A 113 20.47 3.29 -39.97
C THR A 113 18.98 3.14 -39.68
N ARG A 114 18.40 4.03 -38.84
CA ARG A 114 17.03 3.94 -38.32
C ARG A 114 16.73 2.61 -37.64
N THR A 115 17.74 2.05 -36.97
CA THR A 115 17.58 0.88 -36.12
C THR A 115 17.44 1.30 -34.67
N ILE A 116 16.30 0.97 -34.07
CA ILE A 116 15.99 1.26 -32.67
C ILE A 116 16.15 -0.01 -31.86
N LEU A 117 17.01 0.06 -30.86
CA LEU A 117 17.20 -1.00 -29.89
C LEU A 117 16.28 -0.76 -28.70
N VAL A 118 15.40 -1.73 -28.45
CA VAL A 118 14.47 -1.74 -27.33
C VAL A 118 14.88 -2.83 -26.37
N VAL A 119 15.24 -2.48 -25.13
CA VAL A 119 15.48 -3.46 -24.06
C VAL A 119 14.22 -3.57 -23.22
N LEU A 120 13.72 -4.78 -23.04
CA LEU A 120 12.49 -5.04 -22.31
C LEU A 120 12.82 -5.83 -21.04
N ALA A 121 12.57 -5.24 -19.87
CA ALA A 121 13.00 -5.79 -18.60
C ALA A 121 12.06 -5.39 -17.45
N PRO A 122 11.94 -6.20 -16.38
CA PRO A 122 11.12 -5.88 -15.21
C PRO A 122 11.76 -4.84 -14.27
N ILE A 123 13.03 -4.48 -14.50
CA ILE A 123 13.80 -3.55 -13.66
C ILE A 123 14.65 -2.64 -14.55
N VAL A 124 14.98 -1.45 -14.07
CA VAL A 124 16.01 -0.59 -14.71
C VAL A 124 17.36 -0.91 -14.09
N GLN A 125 18.24 -1.52 -14.88
CA GLN A 125 19.61 -1.82 -14.47
C GLN A 125 20.58 -1.44 -15.60
N LEU A 126 20.78 -0.14 -15.79
CA LEU A 126 21.65 0.40 -16.82
C LEU A 126 23.07 0.66 -16.27
N PRO A 127 24.14 0.15 -16.92
CA PRO A 127 25.51 0.59 -16.68
C PRO A 127 25.69 2.07 -17.01
N VAL A 128 26.65 2.72 -16.34
CA VAL A 128 26.90 4.17 -16.45
C VAL A 128 27.20 4.62 -17.89
N GLU A 129 27.76 3.73 -18.70
CA GLU A 129 28.05 3.96 -20.13
C GLU A 129 26.77 4.07 -20.98
N LEU A 130 25.67 3.43 -20.56
CA LEU A 130 24.41 3.36 -21.29
C LEU A 130 23.34 4.33 -20.77
N GLU A 131 23.48 4.84 -19.55
CA GLU A 131 22.48 5.71 -18.88
C GLU A 131 22.01 6.89 -19.75
N LYS A 132 22.93 7.54 -20.48
CA LYS A 132 22.62 8.70 -21.33
C LYS A 132 22.18 8.33 -22.75
N LEU A 133 22.31 7.06 -23.12
CA LEU A 133 21.96 6.55 -24.45
C LEU A 133 20.54 6.02 -24.50
N PHE A 134 19.99 5.62 -23.35
CA PHE A 134 18.66 5.04 -23.23
C PHE A 134 17.65 6.03 -22.65
N VAL A 135 16.46 6.07 -23.24
CA VAL A 135 15.27 6.63 -22.60
C VAL A 135 14.49 5.51 -21.94
N VAL A 136 14.03 5.73 -20.71
CA VAL A 136 13.23 4.75 -19.97
C VAL A 136 11.73 5.07 -20.12
N ILE A 137 10.95 4.05 -20.44
CA ILE A 137 9.49 4.10 -20.59
C ILE A 137 8.87 3.01 -19.70
N ASP A 138 7.95 3.40 -18.83
CA ASP A 138 7.15 2.45 -18.06
C ASP A 138 6.01 1.88 -18.91
N HIS A 139 5.91 0.55 -18.96
CA HIS A 139 4.74 -0.13 -19.48
C HIS A 139 3.66 -0.12 -18.38
N GLU A 140 2.64 0.70 -18.60
CA GLU A 140 1.51 0.84 -17.67
C GLU A 140 0.71 -0.47 -17.61
N LEU A 141 0.12 -0.77 -16.46
CA LEU A 141 -0.80 -1.90 -16.29
C LEU A 141 -2.04 -1.73 -17.19
N PRO A 142 -2.75 -2.83 -17.52
CA PRO A 142 -3.94 -2.78 -18.35
C PRO A 142 -4.95 -1.74 -17.87
N SER A 143 -5.38 -0.89 -18.79
CA SER A 143 -6.44 0.08 -18.57
C SER A 143 -7.79 -0.61 -18.30
N ARG A 144 -8.74 0.13 -17.72
CA ARG A 144 -10.11 -0.38 -17.48
C ARG A 144 -10.76 -0.92 -18.76
N GLN A 145 -10.50 -0.31 -19.91
CA GLN A 145 -11.03 -0.76 -21.19
C GLN A 145 -10.39 -2.09 -21.61
N GLN A 146 -9.07 -2.23 -21.48
CA GLN A 146 -8.36 -3.48 -21.75
C GLN A 146 -8.81 -4.60 -20.81
N LEU A 147 -9.00 -4.31 -19.51
CA LEU A 147 -9.54 -5.29 -18.56
C LEU A 147 -10.95 -5.76 -18.94
N ARG A 148 -11.77 -4.86 -19.50
CA ARG A 148 -13.09 -5.21 -20.03
C ARG A 148 -12.99 -6.16 -21.22
N GLU A 149 -12.07 -5.89 -22.14
CA GLU A 149 -11.81 -6.74 -23.30
C GLU A 149 -11.28 -8.12 -22.88
N ILE A 150 -10.35 -8.17 -21.92
CA ILE A 150 -9.82 -9.41 -21.35
C ILE A 150 -10.95 -10.22 -20.69
N ALA A 151 -11.77 -9.58 -19.85
CA ALA A 151 -12.91 -10.24 -19.21
C ALA A 151 -13.91 -10.77 -20.23
N ALA A 152 -14.17 -10.03 -21.31
CA ALA A 152 -15.07 -10.44 -22.39
C ALA A 152 -14.50 -11.56 -23.26
N ALA A 153 -13.17 -11.62 -23.43
CA ALA A 153 -12.52 -12.72 -24.14
C ALA A 153 -12.58 -14.04 -23.35
N ILE A 154 -12.65 -13.97 -22.01
CA ILE A 154 -12.68 -15.14 -21.12
C ILE A 154 -14.11 -15.60 -20.84
N ALA A 155 -15.02 -14.68 -20.53
CA ALA A 155 -16.43 -14.97 -20.27
C ALA A 155 -17.22 -14.99 -21.58
N THR A 156 -17.26 -16.15 -22.23
CA THR A 156 -17.84 -16.33 -23.58
C THR A 156 -19.26 -16.89 -23.54
N GLU A 157 -19.69 -17.50 -22.44
CA GLU A 157 -21.03 -18.10 -22.33
C GLU A 157 -22.07 -17.12 -21.75
N PRO A 158 -23.35 -17.23 -22.18
CA PRO A 158 -24.42 -16.39 -21.66
C PRO A 158 -24.67 -16.66 -20.17
N GLY A 159 -24.53 -15.62 -19.34
CA GLY A 159 -24.70 -15.68 -17.88
C GLY A 159 -23.40 -15.64 -17.09
N GLU A 160 -22.24 -15.81 -17.74
CA GLU A 160 -20.92 -15.67 -17.11
C GLU A 160 -20.56 -14.22 -16.80
N GLN A 161 -20.99 -13.30 -17.68
CA GLN A 161 -20.87 -11.86 -17.45
C GLN A 161 -21.99 -11.36 -16.53
N PRO A 162 -21.65 -10.71 -15.41
CA PRO A 162 -22.65 -10.14 -14.51
C PRO A 162 -23.29 -8.88 -15.11
N GLU A 163 -24.38 -8.41 -14.50
CA GLU A 163 -25.02 -7.14 -14.88
C GLU A 163 -24.03 -5.97 -14.79
N GLU A 164 -24.24 -4.93 -15.61
CA GLU A 164 -23.30 -3.81 -15.77
C GLU A 164 -22.80 -3.23 -14.44
N ALA A 165 -23.68 -3.00 -13.46
CA ALA A 165 -23.29 -2.46 -12.15
C ALA A 165 -22.38 -3.40 -11.33
N GLN A 166 -22.55 -4.71 -11.49
CA GLN A 166 -21.70 -5.73 -10.85
C GLN A 166 -20.42 -5.95 -11.65
N PHE A 167 -20.49 -5.84 -12.98
CA PHE A 167 -19.34 -5.94 -13.86
C PHE A 167 -18.35 -4.80 -13.62
N GLU A 168 -18.83 -3.57 -13.40
CA GLU A 168 -17.96 -2.47 -12.99
C GLU A 168 -17.20 -2.76 -11.69
N ARG A 169 -17.81 -3.46 -10.71
CA ARG A 169 -17.10 -3.89 -9.49
C ARG A 169 -16.07 -4.98 -9.74
N VAL A 170 -16.33 -5.86 -10.72
CA VAL A 170 -15.35 -6.87 -11.17
C VAL A 170 -14.15 -6.18 -11.80
N LEU A 171 -14.38 -5.17 -12.64
CA LEU A 171 -13.30 -4.38 -13.25
C LEU A 171 -12.54 -3.54 -12.22
N ASP A 172 -13.23 -3.00 -11.20
CA ASP A 172 -12.59 -2.36 -10.05
C ASP A 172 -11.66 -3.34 -9.32
N ALA A 173 -12.11 -4.59 -9.12
CA ALA A 173 -11.30 -5.63 -8.48
C ALA A 173 -10.09 -6.06 -9.34
N ALA A 174 -10.23 -6.04 -10.67
CA ALA A 174 -9.18 -6.39 -11.63
C ALA A 174 -8.16 -5.26 -11.87
N THR A 175 -8.54 -4.01 -11.57
CA THR A 175 -7.67 -2.85 -11.77
C THR A 175 -6.36 -3.05 -11.01
N GLY A 176 -5.20 -2.76 -11.61
CA GLY A 176 -3.91 -2.96 -10.95
C GLY A 176 -3.34 -4.37 -10.97
N LEU A 177 -4.04 -5.33 -11.57
CA LEU A 177 -3.45 -6.59 -11.95
C LEU A 177 -2.71 -6.42 -13.28
N THR A 178 -1.65 -7.19 -13.46
CA THR A 178 -1.10 -7.45 -14.78
C THR A 178 -2.16 -8.18 -15.63
N ARG A 179 -2.13 -8.11 -16.95
CA ARG A 179 -3.02 -8.91 -17.82
C ARG A 179 -2.96 -10.38 -17.48
N PHE A 180 -1.78 -10.96 -17.33
CA PHE A 180 -1.64 -12.38 -17.00
C PHE A 180 -2.33 -12.70 -15.66
N GLU A 181 -2.21 -11.82 -14.67
CA GLU A 181 -2.91 -11.95 -13.39
C GLU A 181 -4.43 -11.79 -13.55
N ALA A 182 -4.88 -10.82 -14.35
CA ALA A 182 -6.29 -10.59 -14.62
C ALA A 182 -6.93 -11.79 -15.34
N GLU A 183 -6.27 -12.34 -16.36
CA GLU A 183 -6.71 -13.52 -17.11
C GLU A 183 -6.89 -14.72 -16.18
N ASN A 184 -5.88 -15.02 -15.36
CA ASN A 184 -5.95 -16.10 -14.38
C ASN A 184 -7.05 -15.86 -13.34
N ALA A 185 -7.24 -14.61 -12.90
CA ALA A 185 -8.24 -14.27 -11.89
C ALA A 185 -9.67 -14.38 -12.43
N PHE A 186 -9.92 -13.92 -13.67
CA PHE A 186 -11.21 -14.10 -14.35
C PHE A 186 -11.50 -15.58 -14.58
N ALA A 187 -10.54 -16.34 -15.11
CA ALA A 187 -10.70 -17.77 -15.35
C ALA A 187 -11.02 -18.52 -14.05
N LEU A 188 -10.32 -18.21 -12.95
CA LEU A 188 -10.60 -18.81 -11.64
C LEU A 188 -11.99 -18.45 -11.12
N SER A 189 -12.45 -17.22 -11.35
CA SER A 189 -13.80 -16.79 -10.98
C SER A 189 -14.86 -17.59 -11.70
N LEU A 190 -14.71 -17.82 -13.01
CA LEU A 190 -15.64 -18.64 -13.78
C LEU A 190 -15.67 -20.07 -13.25
N VAL A 191 -14.52 -20.67 -12.97
CA VAL A 191 -14.45 -22.06 -12.45
C VAL A 191 -15.10 -22.20 -11.07
N ARG A 192 -14.99 -21.19 -10.20
CA ARG A 192 -15.53 -21.25 -8.83
C ARG A 192 -17.01 -20.91 -8.74
N ASP A 193 -17.41 -19.85 -9.42
CA ASP A 193 -18.70 -19.20 -9.21
C ASP A 193 -19.63 -19.33 -10.43
N ASN A 194 -19.16 -19.94 -11.54
CA ASN A 194 -19.82 -19.97 -12.86
C ASN A 194 -20.17 -18.58 -13.43
N ARG A 195 -19.50 -17.54 -12.91
CA ARG A 195 -19.64 -16.14 -13.33
C ARG A 195 -18.47 -15.32 -12.82
N LEU A 196 -18.25 -14.16 -13.42
CA LEU A 196 -17.26 -13.22 -12.92
C LEU A 196 -17.74 -12.55 -11.62
N THR A 197 -16.98 -12.72 -10.55
CA THR A 197 -17.26 -12.16 -9.23
C THR A 197 -16.06 -11.34 -8.74
N ALA A 198 -16.34 -10.16 -8.20
CA ALA A 198 -15.29 -9.30 -7.65
C ALA A 198 -14.56 -10.00 -6.49
N GLU A 199 -15.26 -10.85 -5.72
CA GLU A 199 -14.70 -11.50 -4.55
C GLU A 199 -13.52 -12.42 -4.86
N THR A 200 -13.63 -13.25 -5.90
CA THR A 200 -12.57 -14.16 -6.34
C THR A 200 -11.36 -13.40 -6.88
N LEU A 201 -11.58 -12.34 -7.65
CA LEU A 201 -10.51 -11.45 -8.12
C LEU A 201 -9.77 -10.77 -6.96
N TRP A 202 -10.52 -10.24 -6.01
CA TRP A 202 -9.94 -9.65 -4.81
C TRP A 202 -9.12 -10.70 -4.04
N GLN A 203 -9.56 -11.96 -3.97
CA GLN A 203 -8.82 -13.03 -3.26
C GLN A 203 -7.48 -13.33 -3.94
N GLN A 204 -7.44 -13.37 -5.28
CA GLN A 204 -6.19 -13.53 -6.03
C GLN A 204 -5.23 -12.36 -5.78
N LYS A 205 -5.73 -11.12 -5.89
CA LYS A 205 -4.96 -9.90 -5.61
C LYS A 205 -4.40 -9.91 -4.18
N SER A 206 -5.22 -10.32 -3.20
CA SER A 206 -4.80 -10.50 -1.80
C SER A 206 -3.65 -11.48 -1.62
N GLN A 207 -3.70 -12.63 -2.30
CA GLN A 207 -2.68 -13.67 -2.19
C GLN A 207 -1.36 -13.23 -2.82
N MET A 208 -1.41 -12.48 -3.92
CA MET A 208 -0.24 -11.89 -4.58
C MET A 208 0.42 -10.84 -3.70
N LEU A 209 -0.38 -9.96 -3.08
CA LEU A 209 0.10 -8.98 -2.09
C LEU A 209 0.80 -9.62 -0.90
N THR A 210 0.24 -10.72 -0.41
CA THR A 210 0.81 -11.48 0.72
C THR A 210 2.15 -12.12 0.35
N LYS A 211 2.33 -12.58 -0.90
CA LYS A 211 3.63 -13.10 -1.40
C LYS A 211 4.70 -12.02 -1.55
N ALA A 212 4.31 -10.78 -1.86
CA ALA A 212 5.23 -9.64 -1.93
C ALA A 212 5.71 -9.18 -0.53
N GLY A 213 5.04 -9.60 0.54
CA GLY A 213 5.47 -9.41 1.94
C GLY A 213 5.31 -7.98 2.50
N THR A 214 4.93 -7.01 1.66
CA THR A 214 4.85 -5.58 2.03
C THR A 214 3.47 -5.11 2.45
N LEU A 215 2.41 -5.77 1.98
CA LEU A 215 1.02 -5.41 2.23
C LEU A 215 0.24 -6.63 2.72
N GLN A 216 -0.57 -6.43 3.76
CA GLN A 216 -1.53 -7.41 4.24
C GLN A 216 -2.94 -6.93 3.96
N LEU A 217 -3.77 -7.77 3.33
CA LEU A 217 -5.20 -7.45 3.16
C LEU A 217 -5.97 -7.97 4.36
N TYR A 218 -6.71 -7.08 5.02
CA TYR A 218 -7.65 -7.46 6.06
C TYR A 218 -9.08 -7.48 5.52
N ARG A 219 -9.72 -8.65 5.65
CA ARG A 219 -11.16 -8.84 5.44
C ARG A 219 -11.80 -9.34 6.72
N GLY A 220 -12.12 -8.40 7.60
CA GLY A 220 -12.85 -8.72 8.82
C GLY A 220 -14.35 -8.65 8.62
N ASN A 221 -15.07 -9.45 9.39
CA ASN A 221 -16.52 -9.40 9.48
C ASN A 221 -17.01 -8.41 10.57
N ALA A 222 -16.13 -7.68 11.24
CA ALA A 222 -16.50 -6.71 12.27
C ALA A 222 -16.79 -5.34 11.64
N ASP A 223 -17.92 -4.73 11.98
CA ASP A 223 -18.28 -3.35 11.62
C ASP A 223 -18.24 -2.46 12.88
N PHE A 224 -18.71 -1.21 12.78
CA PHE A 224 -18.66 -0.28 13.91
C PHE A 224 -19.48 -0.70 15.13
N SER A 225 -20.41 -1.66 15.02
CA SER A 225 -21.16 -2.19 16.16
C SER A 225 -20.26 -3.00 17.10
N ALA A 226 -19.18 -3.58 16.58
CA ALA A 226 -18.20 -4.33 17.37
C ALA A 226 -17.26 -3.44 18.20
N LEU A 227 -17.36 -2.10 18.06
CA LEU A 227 -16.50 -1.14 18.75
C LEU A 227 -17.33 -0.26 19.70
N GLY A 228 -16.92 -0.19 20.97
CA GLY A 228 -17.48 0.78 21.91
C GLY A 228 -17.01 2.21 21.64
N GLY A 229 -17.94 3.18 21.70
CA GLY A 229 -17.64 4.62 21.58
C GLY A 229 -17.03 5.04 20.24
N LEU A 230 -16.06 5.96 20.28
CA LEU A 230 -15.42 6.63 19.14
C LEU A 230 -16.44 7.38 18.26
N ALA A 231 -17.49 7.94 18.86
CA ALA A 231 -18.66 8.44 18.14
C ALA A 231 -18.30 9.54 17.13
N SER A 232 -17.48 10.51 17.54
CA SER A 232 -17.00 11.61 16.69
C SER A 232 -16.16 11.08 15.51
N LEU A 233 -15.19 10.19 15.80
CA LEU A 233 -14.32 9.60 14.78
C LEU A 233 -15.09 8.71 13.79
N LYS A 234 -16.01 7.86 14.27
CA LYS A 234 -16.89 7.03 13.43
C LYS A 234 -17.78 7.89 12.55
N ALA A 235 -18.41 8.92 13.10
CA ALA A 235 -19.28 9.82 12.34
C ALA A 235 -18.51 10.59 11.26
N PHE A 236 -17.31 11.07 11.59
CA PHE A 236 -16.42 11.76 10.65
C PHE A 236 -16.05 10.86 9.48
N THR A 237 -15.40 9.73 9.76
CA THR A 237 -14.88 8.81 8.73
C THR A 237 -15.99 8.23 7.86
N ARG A 238 -17.11 7.79 8.46
CA ARG A 238 -18.27 7.29 7.72
C ARG A 238 -18.83 8.35 6.78
N ARG A 239 -18.97 9.59 7.24
CA ARG A 239 -19.52 10.69 6.42
C ARG A 239 -18.57 11.08 5.29
N SER A 240 -17.28 11.16 5.58
CA SER A 240 -16.25 11.50 4.60
C SER A 240 -16.17 10.47 3.47
N LEU A 241 -16.19 9.18 3.81
CA LEU A 241 -16.02 8.10 2.82
C LEU A 241 -17.28 7.78 2.03
N LEU A 242 -18.47 7.88 2.63
CA LEU A 242 -19.73 7.61 1.93
C LEU A 242 -20.19 8.77 1.03
N ARG A 243 -19.74 10.01 1.29
CA ARG A 243 -20.04 11.18 0.42
C ARG A 243 -19.03 11.37 -0.72
N SER A 244 -17.90 10.67 -0.70
CA SER A 244 -16.81 10.81 -1.68
C SER A 244 -17.30 10.67 -3.14
N SER A 245 -18.30 9.81 -3.40
CA SER A 245 -18.88 9.64 -4.74
C SER A 245 -19.68 10.83 -5.29
N GLN A 246 -20.02 11.83 -4.47
CA GLN A 246 -20.84 12.99 -4.84
C GLN A 246 -20.09 14.34 -4.73
N LEU A 247 -18.83 14.33 -4.27
CA LEU A 247 -18.05 15.53 -4.04
C LEU A 247 -17.27 15.95 -5.28
N ASN A 248 -16.99 17.26 -5.38
CA ASN A 248 -16.06 17.83 -6.34
C ASN A 248 -14.71 17.09 -6.23
N LYS A 249 -14.01 16.83 -7.36
CA LYS A 249 -12.68 16.16 -7.35
C LYS A 249 -11.66 16.86 -6.42
N LEU A 250 -11.90 18.13 -6.10
CA LEU A 250 -11.11 18.95 -5.17
C LEU A 250 -11.36 18.67 -3.68
N VAL A 251 -12.41 17.93 -3.30
CA VAL A 251 -12.79 17.64 -1.91
C VAL A 251 -12.82 16.13 -1.69
N ARG A 252 -11.65 15.49 -1.83
CA ARG A 252 -11.45 14.06 -1.60
C ARG A 252 -10.95 13.82 -0.17
N PRO A 253 -11.51 12.85 0.56
CA PRO A 253 -11.01 12.50 1.89
C PRO A 253 -9.66 11.81 1.75
N ARG A 254 -8.62 12.38 2.35
CA ARG A 254 -7.24 11.88 2.32
C ARG A 254 -6.97 10.88 3.44
N GLY A 255 -7.46 11.16 4.65
CA GLY A 255 -7.14 10.31 5.78
C GLY A 255 -7.20 10.94 7.16
N VAL A 256 -6.91 10.13 8.17
CA VAL A 256 -6.82 10.56 9.58
C VAL A 256 -5.57 10.01 10.26
N LEU A 257 -5.02 10.79 11.18
CA LEU A 257 -3.98 10.35 12.11
C LEU A 257 -4.59 10.10 13.49
N LEU A 258 -4.42 8.88 14.01
CA LEU A 258 -4.95 8.46 15.31
C LEU A 258 -3.84 8.41 16.36
N LEU A 259 -3.85 9.36 17.29
CA LEU A 259 -2.96 9.39 18.44
C LEU A 259 -3.65 8.76 19.65
N SER A 260 -3.01 7.78 20.30
CA SER A 260 -3.55 7.22 21.54
C SER A 260 -2.50 6.49 22.36
N PRO A 261 -2.73 6.28 23.66
CA PRO A 261 -2.05 5.23 24.40
C PRO A 261 -2.18 3.85 23.69
N PRO A 262 -1.20 2.95 23.83
CA PRO A 262 -1.29 1.63 23.23
C PRO A 262 -2.47 0.84 23.83
N GLY A 263 -3.14 0.02 23.02
CA GLY A 263 -4.25 -0.82 23.47
C GLY A 263 -5.65 -0.18 23.47
N CYS A 264 -5.81 1.04 22.93
CA CYS A 264 -7.11 1.71 22.79
C CYS A 264 -7.90 1.36 21.51
N GLY A 265 -7.53 0.30 20.77
CA GLY A 265 -8.35 -0.23 19.67
C GLY A 265 -8.24 0.52 18.33
N LYS A 266 -7.18 1.30 18.07
CA LYS A 266 -6.97 2.01 16.79
C LYS A 266 -6.91 1.07 15.58
N SER A 267 -6.17 -0.02 15.67
CA SER A 267 -6.08 -1.01 14.59
C SER A 267 -7.42 -1.72 14.36
N GLU A 268 -8.19 -1.99 15.42
CA GLU A 268 -9.55 -2.54 15.32
C GLU A 268 -10.55 -1.53 14.72
N PHE A 269 -10.37 -0.23 14.98
CA PHE A 269 -11.13 0.81 14.31
C PHE A 269 -10.93 0.80 12.78
N CYS A 270 -9.68 0.74 12.29
CA CYS A 270 -9.41 0.66 10.85
C CYS A 270 -10.08 -0.55 10.19
N LYS A 271 -9.94 -1.70 10.83
CA LYS A 271 -10.53 -2.97 10.41
C LYS A 271 -12.05 -2.87 10.29
N ALA A 272 -12.71 -2.28 11.28
CA ALA A 272 -14.14 -2.08 11.28
C ALA A 272 -14.60 -1.00 10.28
N LEU A 273 -13.81 0.05 10.09
CA LEU A 273 -14.09 1.12 9.13
C LEU A 273 -14.23 0.56 7.71
N GLY A 274 -13.31 -0.31 7.29
CA GLY A 274 -13.37 -0.91 5.96
C GLY A 274 -14.70 -1.62 5.69
N LYS A 275 -15.16 -2.46 6.63
CA LYS A 275 -16.46 -3.12 6.52
C LYS A 275 -17.61 -2.12 6.53
N GLU A 276 -17.60 -1.14 7.42
CA GLU A 276 -18.65 -0.11 7.54
C GLU A 276 -18.87 0.65 6.23
N VAL A 277 -17.78 0.95 5.49
CA VAL A 277 -17.85 1.70 4.23
C VAL A 277 -17.78 0.80 2.99
N GLY A 278 -17.76 -0.51 3.15
CA GLY A 278 -17.68 -1.49 2.05
C GLY A 278 -16.36 -1.44 1.27
N ARG A 279 -15.26 -1.03 1.90
CA ARG A 279 -13.93 -0.91 1.29
C ARG A 279 -12.93 -1.90 1.90
N PRO A 280 -12.03 -2.52 1.10
CA PRO A 280 -10.95 -3.35 1.64
C PRO A 280 -9.99 -2.53 2.51
N VAL A 281 -9.42 -3.15 3.53
CA VAL A 281 -8.39 -2.56 4.39
C VAL A 281 -7.03 -3.16 4.04
N LEU A 282 -6.11 -2.35 3.57
CA LEU A 282 -4.72 -2.71 3.31
C LEU A 282 -3.88 -2.25 4.48
N GLN A 283 -3.09 -3.14 5.07
CA GLN A 283 -2.14 -2.81 6.11
C GLN A 283 -0.74 -2.81 5.50
N LEU A 284 -0.07 -1.65 5.56
CA LEU A 284 1.33 -1.53 5.16
C LEU A 284 2.23 -1.97 6.32
N ASP A 285 3.00 -3.03 6.12
CA ASP A 285 4.00 -3.46 7.09
C ASP A 285 5.29 -2.67 6.89
N VAL A 286 5.50 -1.65 7.72
CA VAL A 286 6.69 -0.81 7.58
C VAL A 286 7.99 -1.56 7.94
N GLY A 287 7.92 -2.59 8.78
CA GLY A 287 9.09 -3.42 9.08
C GLY A 287 9.58 -4.18 7.85
N SER A 288 8.65 -4.72 7.06
CA SER A 288 8.95 -5.45 5.82
C SER A 288 9.58 -4.58 4.71
N LEU A 289 9.30 -3.26 4.73
CA LEU A 289 9.83 -2.32 3.76
C LEU A 289 11.32 -2.00 4.01
N MET A 290 11.82 -2.20 5.24
CA MET A 290 13.21 -1.94 5.62
C MET A 290 14.12 -3.11 5.19
N GLY A 291 14.50 -3.15 3.91
CA GLY A 291 15.47 -4.11 3.38
C GLY A 291 16.93 -3.78 3.78
N SER A 292 17.81 -4.78 3.76
CA SER A 292 19.23 -4.67 4.13
C SER A 292 20.12 -3.93 3.11
N LEU A 293 19.58 -3.51 1.96
CA LEU A 293 20.32 -2.90 0.85
C LEU A 293 19.73 -1.53 0.49
N VAL A 294 20.58 -0.51 0.50
CA VAL A 294 20.25 0.90 0.15
C VAL A 294 19.71 0.96 -1.29
N GLY A 295 18.48 1.45 -1.47
CA GLY A 295 17.81 1.61 -2.78
C GLY A 295 16.62 0.68 -3.02
N GLN A 296 16.68 -0.58 -2.55
CA GLN A 296 15.57 -1.52 -2.73
C GLN A 296 14.33 -1.16 -1.88
N SER A 297 14.54 -0.50 -0.74
CA SER A 297 13.45 -0.09 0.16
C SER A 297 12.55 1.02 -0.43
N GLU A 298 13.13 1.93 -1.23
CA GLU A 298 12.36 2.99 -1.90
C GLU A 298 11.51 2.40 -3.03
N GLU A 299 12.11 1.55 -3.86
CA GLU A 299 11.42 0.88 -4.97
C GLU A 299 10.27 0.00 -4.45
N ARG A 300 10.51 -0.79 -3.39
CA ARG A 300 9.44 -1.57 -2.74
C ARG A 300 8.31 -0.71 -2.20
N THR A 301 8.64 0.47 -1.67
CA THR A 301 7.62 1.41 -1.16
C THR A 301 6.83 2.00 -2.30
N ARG A 302 7.48 2.41 -3.40
CA ARG A 302 6.82 2.89 -4.61
C ARG A 302 5.89 1.83 -5.19
N GLN A 303 6.36 0.59 -5.32
CA GLN A 303 5.56 -0.55 -5.78
C GLN A 303 4.38 -0.83 -4.85
N ALA A 304 4.58 -0.84 -3.53
CA ALA A 304 3.50 -1.03 -2.57
C ALA A 304 2.43 0.06 -2.72
N LEU A 305 2.83 1.32 -2.85
CA LEU A 305 1.90 2.44 -3.02
C LEU A 305 1.19 2.44 -4.38
N GLN A 306 1.86 2.04 -5.45
CA GLN A 306 1.23 1.82 -6.75
C GLN A 306 0.15 0.74 -6.66
N ILE A 307 0.41 -0.34 -5.92
CA ILE A 307 -0.60 -1.39 -5.73
C ILE A 307 -1.76 -0.86 -4.89
N VAL A 308 -1.49 -0.06 -3.85
CA VAL A 308 -2.54 0.59 -3.06
C VAL A 308 -3.41 1.50 -3.94
N ASP A 309 -2.81 2.33 -4.78
CA ASP A 309 -3.54 3.18 -5.73
C ASP A 309 -4.42 2.36 -6.66
N ALA A 310 -3.87 1.25 -7.17
CA ALA A 310 -4.58 0.36 -8.05
C ALA A 310 -5.62 -0.51 -7.32
N MET A 311 -5.64 -0.51 -5.98
CA MET A 311 -6.68 -1.12 -5.13
C MET A 311 -7.77 -0.14 -4.70
N ALA A 312 -7.70 1.13 -5.11
CA ALA A 312 -8.77 2.06 -4.85
C ALA A 312 -10.10 1.57 -5.47
N PRO A 313 -11.25 1.73 -4.77
CA PRO A 313 -11.39 2.42 -3.48
C PRO A 313 -11.02 1.53 -2.28
N CYS A 314 -10.09 1.97 -1.42
CA CYS A 314 -9.65 1.20 -0.25
C CYS A 314 -9.31 2.07 0.97
N VAL A 315 -9.11 1.44 2.12
CA VAL A 315 -8.54 2.04 3.32
C VAL A 315 -7.10 1.55 3.46
N LEU A 316 -6.12 2.45 3.49
CA LEU A 316 -4.73 2.12 3.78
C LEU A 316 -4.43 2.38 5.26
N MET A 317 -4.04 1.36 6.00
CA MET A 317 -3.61 1.45 7.39
C MET A 317 -2.09 1.42 7.48
N LEU A 318 -1.52 2.45 8.10
CA LEU A 318 -0.15 2.44 8.64
C LEU A 318 -0.25 2.34 10.16
N ASP A 319 0.05 1.17 10.71
CA ASP A 319 0.03 0.97 12.16
C ASP A 319 1.38 1.33 12.78
N GLU A 320 1.35 1.98 13.94
CA GLU A 320 2.51 2.38 14.74
C GLU A 320 3.57 3.15 13.92
N ALA A 321 3.11 4.18 13.21
CA ALA A 321 3.94 4.98 12.33
C ALA A 321 5.20 5.50 13.04
N GLU A 322 5.17 5.79 14.34
CA GLU A 322 6.35 6.20 15.11
C GLU A 322 7.51 5.18 15.11
N LYS A 323 7.23 3.88 15.01
CA LYS A 323 8.29 2.85 14.99
C LYS A 323 9.10 2.98 13.72
N ALA A 324 8.39 3.22 12.63
CA ALA A 324 8.88 3.55 11.31
C ALA A 324 9.86 4.75 11.36
N PHE A 325 9.48 5.81 12.08
CA PHE A 325 10.22 7.08 12.13
C PHE A 325 11.29 7.18 13.21
N SER A 326 11.33 6.24 14.16
CA SER A 326 12.20 6.33 15.35
C SER A 326 13.70 6.35 15.06
N GLY A 327 14.14 6.00 13.84
CA GLY A 327 15.54 6.08 13.37
C GLY A 327 15.91 7.36 12.62
N VAL A 328 14.95 8.21 12.26
CA VAL A 328 15.17 9.38 11.37
C VAL A 328 15.81 10.58 12.10
N GLY A 329 15.81 10.61 13.44
CA GLY A 329 16.25 11.75 14.25
C GLY A 329 17.44 11.51 15.21
N GLY A 330 18.02 10.30 15.24
CA GLY A 330 19.12 9.96 16.15
C GLY A 330 20.50 10.22 15.53
N SER A 331 21.25 11.19 16.07
CA SER A 331 22.57 11.62 15.60
C SER A 331 23.73 10.61 15.80
N GLY A 332 23.46 9.30 15.87
CA GLY A 332 24.51 8.34 16.25
C GLY A 332 24.30 6.86 15.92
N SER A 333 23.31 6.47 15.11
CA SER A 333 23.13 5.05 14.77
C SER A 333 22.95 4.88 13.25
N ASN A 334 23.98 4.32 12.61
CA ASN A 334 24.15 3.63 11.31
C ASN A 334 23.01 3.45 10.26
N ASP A 335 21.85 4.09 10.38
CA ASP A 335 20.76 3.97 9.44
C ASP A 335 20.92 5.06 8.37
N SER A 336 21.41 4.64 7.20
CA SER A 336 21.97 5.40 6.08
C SER A 336 21.02 6.38 5.34
N GLY A 337 20.09 7.02 6.04
CA GLY A 337 19.06 7.89 5.45
C GLY A 337 18.11 7.11 4.52
N VAL A 338 18.06 5.78 4.62
CA VAL A 338 17.15 4.92 3.86
C VAL A 338 15.73 5.07 4.39
N SER A 339 15.57 4.99 5.71
CA SER A 339 14.30 5.22 6.39
C SER A 339 13.72 6.59 6.02
N SER A 340 14.50 7.67 6.10
CA SER A 340 14.03 9.02 5.76
C SER A 340 13.60 9.18 4.30
N ARG A 341 14.32 8.57 3.34
CA ARG A 341 13.97 8.60 1.91
C ARG A 341 12.69 7.82 1.61
N MET A 342 12.56 6.61 2.16
CA MET A 342 11.35 5.80 2.06
C MET A 342 10.11 6.56 2.53
N PHE A 343 10.20 7.23 3.68
CA PHE A 343 9.09 8.04 4.18
C PHE A 343 8.88 9.30 3.36
N GLY A 344 9.93 9.88 2.77
CA GLY A 344 9.80 10.92 1.76
C GLY A 344 8.86 10.48 0.63
N THR A 345 9.06 9.27 0.11
CA THR A 345 8.20 8.68 -0.93
C THR A 345 6.75 8.52 -0.46
N PHE A 346 6.53 7.96 0.74
CA PHE A 346 5.19 7.82 1.31
C PHE A 346 4.51 9.18 1.51
N LEU A 347 5.23 10.18 2.03
CA LEU A 347 4.70 11.51 2.29
C LEU A 347 4.40 12.29 1.01
N SER A 348 5.22 12.12 -0.04
CA SER A 348 4.94 12.66 -1.37
C SER A 348 3.68 12.01 -1.95
N TRP A 349 3.60 10.69 -1.88
CA TRP A 349 2.41 9.96 -2.33
C TRP A 349 1.15 10.39 -1.58
N LEU A 350 1.19 10.52 -0.26
CA LEU A 350 0.07 11.01 0.56
C LEU A 350 -0.41 12.42 0.14
N ASN A 351 0.50 13.24 -0.38
CA ASN A 351 0.20 14.57 -0.90
C ASN A 351 -0.37 14.55 -2.32
N ASP A 352 0.12 13.65 -3.17
CA ASP A 352 -0.04 13.77 -4.62
C ASP A 352 -0.98 12.71 -5.22
N HIS A 353 -1.34 11.65 -4.48
CA HIS A 353 -2.19 10.58 -5.03
C HIS A 353 -3.60 11.07 -5.41
N GLU A 354 -4.08 10.61 -6.57
CA GLU A 354 -5.43 10.93 -7.07
C GLU A 354 -6.44 9.78 -6.89
N SER A 355 -5.99 8.65 -6.37
CA SER A 355 -6.79 7.44 -6.12
C SER A 355 -7.76 7.63 -4.94
N ASP A 356 -8.89 6.91 -4.93
CA ASP A 356 -9.86 6.92 -3.81
C ASP A 356 -9.37 6.06 -2.63
N VAL A 357 -8.19 6.42 -2.12
CA VAL A 357 -7.55 5.75 -0.98
C VAL A 357 -7.68 6.62 0.26
N PHE A 358 -8.21 6.03 1.34
CA PHE A 358 -8.31 6.71 2.63
C PHE A 358 -7.25 6.20 3.58
N VAL A 359 -6.32 7.07 4.00
CA VAL A 359 -5.19 6.69 4.83
C VAL A 359 -5.54 6.81 6.31
N VAL A 360 -5.35 5.74 7.08
CA VAL A 360 -5.41 5.78 8.54
C VAL A 360 -4.03 5.47 9.09
N CYS A 361 -3.38 6.49 9.65
CA CYS A 361 -2.12 6.33 10.34
C CYS A 361 -2.38 6.26 11.85
N THR A 362 -1.78 5.30 12.54
CA THR A 362 -1.84 5.24 14.01
C THR A 362 -0.50 5.63 14.59
N SER A 363 -0.52 6.28 15.75
CA SER A 363 0.70 6.46 16.53
C SER A 363 0.47 6.49 18.03
N ASN A 364 1.45 5.99 18.79
CA ASN A 364 1.46 6.04 20.25
C ASN A 364 2.38 7.13 20.81
N ASP A 365 3.17 7.81 19.96
CA ASP A 365 4.15 8.80 20.39
C ASP A 365 4.27 9.94 19.36
N ALA A 366 3.58 11.04 19.66
CA ALA A 366 3.59 12.22 18.80
C ALA A 366 4.97 12.89 18.68
N SER A 367 5.92 12.63 19.61
CA SER A 367 7.26 13.24 19.56
C SER A 367 8.18 12.61 18.52
N LYS A 368 7.87 11.37 18.11
CA LYS A 368 8.62 10.61 17.10
C LYS A 368 8.06 10.78 15.70
N LEU A 369 6.88 11.39 15.58
CA LEU A 369 6.31 11.68 14.28
C LEU A 369 7.04 12.88 13.64
N PRO A 370 7.28 12.82 12.32
CA PRO A 370 7.81 13.96 11.59
C PRO A 370 6.87 15.16 11.75
N PRO A 371 7.39 16.40 11.89
CA PRO A 371 6.57 17.61 11.94
C PRO A 371 5.60 17.71 10.75
N GLU A 372 5.96 17.12 9.62
CA GLU A 372 5.17 17.11 8.41
C GLU A 372 3.83 16.36 8.54
N PHE A 373 3.70 15.40 9.48
CA PHE A 373 2.42 14.73 9.79
C PHE A 373 1.44 15.67 10.51
N SER A 374 1.94 16.76 11.12
CA SER A 374 1.13 17.76 11.80
C SER A 374 0.74 18.96 10.94
N ARG A 375 1.22 19.03 9.68
CA ARG A 375 0.87 20.10 8.74
C ARG A 375 -0.56 19.91 8.22
N SER A 376 -1.31 21.01 8.16
CA SER A 376 -2.78 21.07 8.00
C SER A 376 -3.33 20.67 6.62
N GLU A 377 -2.63 19.87 5.83
CA GLU A 377 -3.02 19.55 4.44
C GLU A 377 -2.88 18.06 4.08
N ARG A 378 -2.28 17.24 4.95
CA ARG A 378 -2.00 15.81 4.67
C ARG A 378 -3.07 14.85 5.18
N PHE A 379 -3.65 15.20 6.32
CA PHE A 379 -4.76 14.47 6.92
C PHE A 379 -5.94 15.43 7.06
N ASP A 380 -7.14 14.90 6.86
CA ASP A 380 -8.38 15.63 7.08
C ASP A 380 -8.65 15.88 8.57
N GLY A 381 -7.98 15.11 9.45
CA GLY A 381 -8.03 15.31 10.89
C GLY A 381 -7.00 14.49 11.66
N VAL A 382 -6.47 15.09 12.73
CA VAL A 382 -5.68 14.38 13.75
C VAL A 382 -6.59 14.14 14.94
N PHE A 383 -6.92 12.88 15.21
CA PHE A 383 -7.79 12.50 16.32
C PHE A 383 -6.97 11.96 17.49
N PHE A 384 -7.35 12.39 18.69
CA PHE A 384 -6.85 11.79 19.92
C PHE A 384 -7.89 10.83 20.48
N VAL A 385 -7.49 9.57 20.64
CA VAL A 385 -8.26 8.52 21.29
C VAL A 385 -7.71 8.37 22.70
N ASP A 386 -8.48 8.73 23.72
CA ASP A 386 -8.05 8.56 25.11
C ASP A 386 -8.37 7.13 25.62
N LEU A 387 -8.08 6.87 26.89
CA LEU A 387 -8.55 5.66 27.57
C LEU A 387 -10.08 5.57 27.50
N PRO A 388 -10.63 4.36 27.33
CA PRO A 388 -12.07 4.20 27.22
C PRO A 388 -12.80 4.67 28.49
N GLY A 389 -13.88 5.41 28.30
CA GLY A 389 -14.86 5.74 29.31
C GLY A 389 -15.66 4.52 29.77
N ARG A 390 -16.58 4.73 30.73
CA ARG A 390 -17.31 3.62 31.36
C ARG A 390 -18.18 2.83 30.38
N GLU A 391 -18.95 3.52 29.54
CA GLU A 391 -19.82 2.91 28.53
C GLU A 391 -19.05 2.07 27.49
N GLN A 392 -17.89 2.58 27.05
CA GLN A 392 -16.97 1.86 26.18
C GLN A 392 -16.45 0.59 26.85
N LYS A 393 -16.01 0.68 28.11
CA LYS A 393 -15.52 -0.47 28.87
C LYS A 393 -16.59 -1.53 29.07
N ASP A 394 -17.82 -1.14 29.38
CA ASP A 394 -18.92 -2.09 29.53
C ASP A 394 -19.19 -2.87 28.23
N THR A 395 -19.12 -2.19 27.07
CA THR A 395 -19.19 -2.84 25.75
C THR A 395 -18.01 -3.79 25.52
N ILE A 396 -16.78 -3.36 25.83
CA ILE A 396 -15.56 -4.16 25.66
C ILE A 396 -15.58 -5.40 26.58
N TRP A 397 -16.06 -5.26 27.82
CA TRP A 397 -16.24 -6.39 28.73
C TRP A 397 -17.23 -7.41 28.17
N SER A 398 -18.42 -6.97 27.74
CA SER A 398 -19.43 -7.88 27.18
C SER A 398 -18.87 -8.67 25.99
N LEU A 399 -18.19 -7.98 25.07
CA LEU A 399 -17.56 -8.58 23.89
C LEU A 399 -16.54 -9.68 24.27
N TYR A 400 -15.62 -9.40 25.20
CA TYR A 400 -14.57 -10.35 25.54
C TYR A 400 -15.03 -11.45 26.50
N LEU A 401 -16.03 -11.18 27.35
CA LEU A 401 -16.67 -12.24 28.14
C LEU A 401 -17.34 -13.27 27.22
N GLU A 402 -18.06 -12.81 26.20
CA GLU A 402 -18.66 -13.69 25.18
C GLU A 402 -17.58 -14.43 24.38
N LEU A 403 -16.56 -13.72 23.88
CA LEU A 403 -15.49 -14.31 23.06
C LEU A 403 -14.74 -15.44 23.79
N PHE A 404 -14.53 -15.31 25.10
CA PHE A 404 -13.82 -16.29 25.91
C PHE A 404 -14.77 -17.23 26.69
N ALA A 405 -16.07 -17.23 26.36
CA ALA A 405 -17.10 -18.06 26.98
C ALA A 405 -17.16 -17.95 28.52
N LEU A 406 -16.98 -16.74 29.05
CA LEU A 406 -17.01 -16.43 30.48
C LEU A 406 -18.41 -15.94 30.90
N PRO A 407 -18.85 -16.18 32.15
CA PRO A 407 -20.16 -15.72 32.63
C PRO A 407 -20.33 -14.19 32.53
N PRO A 408 -21.41 -13.67 31.91
CA PRO A 408 -21.60 -12.23 31.70
C PRO A 408 -21.92 -11.47 33.00
N ASP A 409 -22.60 -12.11 33.95
CA ASP A 409 -23.07 -11.50 35.21
C ASP A 409 -22.02 -11.51 36.33
N GLN A 410 -20.79 -11.93 36.03
CA GLN A 410 -19.74 -11.97 37.03
C GLN A 410 -19.29 -10.57 37.45
N ARG A 411 -18.80 -10.45 38.69
CA ARG A 411 -18.25 -9.20 39.21
C ARG A 411 -17.04 -8.78 38.37
N LYS A 412 -17.02 -7.53 37.90
CA LYS A 412 -15.89 -6.92 37.17
C LYS A 412 -14.88 -6.27 38.14
N PRO A 413 -13.57 -6.26 37.85
CA PRO A 413 -12.57 -5.55 38.64
C PRO A 413 -12.69 -4.03 38.49
N ALA A 414 -11.96 -3.27 39.31
CA ALA A 414 -11.83 -1.83 39.14
C ALA A 414 -10.97 -1.53 37.89
N ASP A 415 -11.60 -0.95 36.87
CA ASP A 415 -11.05 -0.82 35.51
C ASP A 415 -10.87 0.64 35.08
N ASP A 416 -10.89 1.61 35.99
CA ASP A 416 -10.88 3.05 35.70
C ASP A 416 -9.76 3.50 34.75
N ASN A 417 -8.59 2.88 34.86
CA ASN A 417 -7.42 3.21 34.06
C ASN A 417 -7.09 2.13 33.02
N TRP A 418 -8.02 1.21 32.75
CA TRP A 418 -7.77 0.09 31.86
C TRP A 418 -7.98 0.44 30.38
N THR A 419 -7.13 -0.14 29.53
CA THR A 419 -7.29 -0.14 28.07
C THR A 419 -8.14 -1.33 27.60
N GLY A 420 -8.59 -1.31 26.34
CA GLY A 420 -9.32 -2.45 25.77
C GLY A 420 -8.46 -3.72 25.69
N ALA A 421 -7.15 -3.55 25.46
CA ALA A 421 -6.19 -4.65 25.47
C ALA A 421 -6.04 -5.30 26.86
N GLU A 422 -6.07 -4.51 27.93
CA GLU A 422 -6.00 -5.02 29.30
C GLU A 422 -7.25 -5.77 29.71
N ILE A 423 -8.44 -5.28 29.32
CA ILE A 423 -9.70 -6.02 29.52
C ILE A 423 -9.65 -7.37 28.77
N ARG A 424 -9.21 -7.37 27.50
CA ARG A 424 -9.02 -8.60 26.73
C ARG A 424 -8.04 -9.56 27.41
N ALA A 425 -6.91 -9.05 27.87
CA ALA A 425 -5.88 -9.84 28.54
C ALA A 425 -6.41 -10.46 29.83
N CYS A 426 -7.17 -9.70 30.62
CA CYS A 426 -7.83 -10.18 31.82
C CYS A 426 -8.79 -11.33 31.53
N CYS A 427 -9.73 -11.15 30.59
CA CYS A 427 -10.67 -12.21 30.21
C CYS A 427 -9.94 -13.45 29.69
N ARG A 428 -8.92 -13.27 28.84
CA ARG A 428 -8.11 -14.38 28.33
C ARG A 428 -7.41 -15.14 29.46
N LEU A 429 -6.84 -14.45 30.43
CA LEU A 429 -6.20 -15.05 31.60
C LEU A 429 -7.21 -15.78 32.48
N ALA A 430 -8.39 -15.19 32.69
CA ALA A 430 -9.47 -15.79 33.46
C ALA A 430 -9.91 -17.13 32.84
N ALA A 431 -10.11 -17.16 31.52
CA ALA A 431 -10.46 -18.37 30.79
C ALA A 431 -9.32 -19.41 30.77
N LEU A 432 -8.06 -18.98 30.64
CA LEU A 432 -6.91 -19.89 30.63
C LEU A 432 -6.66 -20.55 31.98
N LEU A 433 -6.88 -19.81 33.07
CA LEU A 433 -6.64 -20.28 34.43
C LEU A 433 -7.90 -20.86 35.08
N ASP A 434 -9.04 -20.80 34.41
CA ASP A 434 -10.37 -21.17 34.92
C ASP A 434 -10.70 -20.49 36.26
N VAL A 435 -10.51 -19.16 36.30
CA VAL A 435 -10.77 -18.32 37.47
C VAL A 435 -11.67 -17.12 37.12
N PRO A 436 -12.36 -16.52 38.10
CA PRO A 436 -13.13 -15.28 37.86
C PRO A 436 -12.25 -14.13 37.40
N VAL A 437 -12.80 -13.20 36.60
CA VAL A 437 -12.05 -12.04 36.06
C VAL A 437 -11.47 -11.14 37.17
N VAL A 438 -12.10 -11.08 38.35
CA VAL A 438 -11.56 -10.33 39.50
C VAL A 438 -10.22 -10.91 39.98
N GLN A 439 -10.09 -12.24 39.95
CA GLN A 439 -8.85 -12.91 40.35
C GLN A 439 -7.80 -12.80 39.25
N ALA A 440 -8.19 -12.92 37.97
CA ALA A 440 -7.28 -12.72 36.86
C ALA A 440 -6.70 -11.29 36.82
N ALA A 441 -7.48 -10.30 37.25
CA ALA A 441 -7.09 -8.89 37.28
C ALA A 441 -5.83 -8.60 38.12
N SER A 442 -5.49 -9.44 39.11
CA SER A 442 -4.26 -9.25 39.89
C SER A 442 -3.00 -9.45 39.06
N ASN A 443 -3.11 -10.12 37.90
CA ASN A 443 -2.01 -10.40 36.98
C ASN A 443 -1.98 -9.42 35.80
N VAL A 444 -2.85 -8.42 35.77
CA VAL A 444 -2.91 -7.40 34.72
C VAL A 444 -2.35 -6.10 35.27
N VAL A 445 -1.25 -5.63 34.68
CA VAL A 445 -0.66 -4.34 35.01
C VAL A 445 -1.07 -3.33 33.94
N PRO A 446 -1.88 -2.31 34.27
CA PRO A 446 -2.35 -1.35 33.28
C PRO A 446 -1.23 -0.48 32.72
N VAL A 447 -1.29 -0.18 31.42
CA VAL A 447 -0.37 0.75 30.74
C VAL A 447 -0.44 2.14 31.38
N ALA A 448 -1.61 2.53 31.88
CA ALA A 448 -1.79 3.77 32.64
C ALA A 448 -0.96 3.83 33.92
N VAL A 449 -0.48 2.70 34.44
CA VAL A 449 0.43 2.62 35.59
C VAL A 449 1.89 2.57 35.11
N THR A 450 2.22 1.68 34.16
CA THR A 450 3.61 1.49 33.70
C THR A 450 4.13 2.67 32.86
N SER A 451 3.25 3.37 32.17
CA SER A 451 3.58 4.42 31.19
C SER A 451 2.79 5.70 31.45
N ALA A 452 2.44 5.97 32.71
CA ALA A 452 1.68 7.14 33.15
C ALA A 452 2.28 8.46 32.63
N GLU A 453 3.60 8.62 32.71
CA GLU A 453 4.28 9.83 32.24
C GLU A 453 4.14 10.01 30.72
N SER A 454 4.29 8.95 29.95
CA SER A 454 4.16 8.98 28.49
C SER A 454 2.74 9.34 28.07
N ILE A 455 1.72 8.77 28.73
CA ILE A 455 0.31 9.08 28.49
C ILE A 455 0.02 10.54 28.83
N GLU A 456 0.50 11.03 29.96
CA GLU A 456 0.31 12.43 30.36
C GLU A 456 0.98 13.41 29.38
N ARG A 457 2.19 13.09 28.90
CA ARG A 457 2.85 13.86 27.85
C ARG A 457 2.04 13.87 26.56
N LEU A 458 1.53 12.72 26.15
CA LEU A 458 0.72 12.59 24.94
C LEU A 458 -0.60 13.37 25.05
N ARG A 459 -1.31 13.28 26.18
CA ARG A 459 -2.53 14.06 26.47
C ARG A 459 -2.28 15.57 26.46
N LYS A 460 -1.19 16.01 27.10
CA LYS A 460 -0.78 17.43 27.08
C LYS A 460 -0.47 17.91 25.67
N TRP A 461 0.20 17.09 24.86
CA TRP A 461 0.50 17.41 23.48
C TRP A 461 -0.79 17.49 22.64
N ALA A 462 -1.72 16.54 22.81
CA ALA A 462 -2.96 16.48 22.05
C ALA A 462 -3.97 17.57 22.41
N SER A 463 -3.94 18.05 23.66
CA SER A 463 -4.85 19.08 24.16
C SER A 463 -4.75 20.37 23.34
N GLY A 464 -5.85 20.77 22.71
CA GLY A 464 -5.89 21.96 21.86
C GLY A 464 -5.33 21.78 20.44
N ARG A 465 -4.82 20.57 20.11
CA ARG A 465 -4.20 20.27 18.80
C ARG A 465 -4.93 19.19 18.01
N CYS A 466 -5.60 18.28 18.71
CA CYS A 466 -6.29 17.15 18.10
C CYS A 466 -7.81 17.28 18.24
N LEU A 467 -8.54 16.64 17.33
CA LEU A 467 -9.97 16.38 17.48
C LEU A 467 -10.18 15.28 18.52
N ASP A 468 -11.26 15.38 19.28
CA ASP A 468 -11.67 14.34 20.22
C ASP A 468 -12.35 13.20 19.44
N ALA A 469 -11.94 11.95 19.72
CA ALA A 469 -12.49 10.78 19.04
C ALA A 469 -13.90 10.41 19.51
N ASP A 470 -14.28 10.80 20.72
CA ASP A 470 -15.58 10.51 21.32
C ASP A 470 -16.53 11.70 21.19
N GLN A 471 -16.06 12.90 21.54
CA GLN A 471 -16.86 14.13 21.54
C GLN A 471 -16.60 14.96 20.27
N SER A 472 -17.61 15.71 19.84
CA SER A 472 -17.42 16.66 18.73
C SER A 472 -16.58 17.85 19.19
N GLY A 473 -15.50 18.15 18.49
CA GLY A 473 -14.66 19.32 18.74
C GLY A 473 -13.19 18.96 19.04
N ILE A 474 -12.48 19.94 19.60
CA ILE A 474 -11.06 19.82 19.94
C ILE A 474 -10.91 19.12 21.30
N TYR A 475 -10.03 18.13 21.38
CA TYR A 475 -9.68 17.43 22.61
C TYR A 475 -9.11 18.41 23.65
N GLN A 476 -9.64 18.35 24.86
CA GLN A 476 -9.19 19.16 26.00
C GLN A 476 -8.75 18.28 27.16
N HIS A 477 -7.47 18.33 27.50
CA HIS A 477 -6.97 17.64 28.68
C HIS A 477 -7.34 18.42 29.94
N ARG A 478 -8.24 17.86 30.76
CA ARG A 478 -8.56 18.39 32.09
C ARG A 478 -7.83 17.55 33.15
N PRO A 479 -6.75 18.06 33.77
CA PRO A 479 -6.10 17.32 34.84
C PRO A 479 -7.10 17.10 35.98
N LYS A 480 -7.23 15.86 36.48
CA LYS A 480 -8.05 15.57 37.67
C LYS A 480 -7.57 16.50 38.80
N ARG A 481 -8.45 17.38 39.29
CA ARG A 481 -8.17 18.20 40.48
C ARG A 481 -7.72 17.26 41.58
N ARG A 482 -6.48 17.40 42.06
CA ARG A 482 -6.06 16.77 43.32
C ARG A 482 -7.08 17.20 44.37
N ALA A 483 -7.79 16.24 44.98
CA ALA A 483 -8.60 16.51 46.16
C ALA A 483 -7.71 17.29 47.14
N SER A 484 -8.18 18.48 47.54
CA SER A 484 -7.46 19.31 48.50
C SER A 484 -7.22 18.45 49.74
N ARG A 485 -5.94 18.29 50.11
CA ARG A 485 -5.58 17.74 51.42
C ARG A 485 -6.35 18.58 52.44
N HIS A 486 -7.33 17.97 53.12
CA HIS A 486 -7.99 18.57 54.27
C HIS A 486 -6.88 19.05 55.22
N GLY A 487 -6.88 20.34 55.52
CA GLY A 487 -5.96 20.95 56.47
C GLY A 487 -6.16 20.26 57.81
N VAL A 488 -5.12 19.57 58.27
CA VAL A 488 -5.02 19.17 59.68
C VAL A 488 -4.93 20.47 60.48
N SER A 489 -5.99 20.81 61.20
CA SER A 489 -5.96 21.90 62.17
C SER A 489 -4.96 21.49 63.26
N ARG A 490 -3.89 22.26 63.41
CA ARG A 490 -3.01 22.17 64.57
C ARG A 490 -3.80 22.73 65.75
N SER A 491 -4.09 21.89 66.73
CA SER A 491 -4.54 22.32 68.05
C SER A 491 -3.43 23.16 68.70
N GLU A 492 -3.81 24.31 69.25
CA GLU A 492 -2.93 25.23 69.97
C GLU A 492 -2.22 24.54 71.15
N PRO A 493 -0.97 24.91 71.46
CA PRO A 493 -0.27 24.40 72.63
C PRO A 493 -0.83 25.04 73.90
N SER A 494 -1.15 24.20 74.88
CA SER A 494 -1.53 24.56 76.24
C SER A 494 -0.45 25.41 76.92
N GLU A 495 -0.83 26.59 77.40
CA GLU A 495 -0.03 27.43 78.29
C GLU A 495 0.16 26.72 79.64
N ASN A 496 1.40 26.71 80.12
CA ASN A 496 1.81 26.34 81.47
C ASN A 496 2.42 27.57 82.15
#